data_AF-A0A4R8MNM0-F1
#
_entry.id   AF-A0A4R8MNM0-F1
#
_cell.length_a   1.000
_cell.length_b   1.000
_cell.length_c   1.000
_cell.angle_alpha   90.00
_cell.angle_beta   90.00
_cell.angle_gamma   90.00
#
_symmetry.space_group_name_H-M   'P 1'
#
loop_
_entity.id
_entity.type
_entity.pdbx_description
1 polymer ?
#
loop_
_entity_poly.entity_id
_entity_poly.type
_entity_poly.pdbx_seq_one_letter_code
_entity_poly.pdbx_strand_id
1 'polypeptide(L)'
;MNFIFSNIKWIMVGSGIITCSMILSALHPTLGLMLTFGDTLNGDLANIIVRNWGALIALTGGMLVYGAYNEPNRNLILIVSSISKSTFVLLNLIYGQSYIMKSGIALLFDSILVIIFVSYLLSQNSKK
;
A
#
# COMPACT_ATOMS: atom_id res chain seq x y z
N MET A 1 18.14 -8.80 -10.40
CA MET A 1 18.43 -8.23 -9.05
C MET A 1 19.10 -6.86 -9.10
N ASN A 2 20.16 -6.63 -9.89
CA ASN A 2 20.86 -5.32 -9.92
C ASN A 2 19.95 -4.12 -10.24
N PHE A 3 18.96 -4.29 -11.13
CA PHE A 3 18.00 -3.23 -11.45
C PHE A 3 17.10 -2.85 -10.26
N ILE A 4 16.63 -3.82 -9.47
CA ILE A 4 15.77 -3.57 -8.29
C ILE A 4 16.58 -2.81 -7.24
N PHE A 5 17.81 -3.23 -6.94
CA PHE A 5 18.66 -2.53 -5.97
C PHE A 5 19.00 -1.10 -6.40
N SER A 6 19.30 -0.90 -7.69
CA SER A 6 19.62 0.43 -8.23
C SER A 6 18.42 1.38 -8.19
N ASN A 7 17.19 0.84 -8.30
CA ASN A 7 15.98 1.65 -8.40
C ASN A 7 15.07 1.60 -7.16
N ILE A 8 15.42 0.86 -6.10
CA ILE A 8 14.53 0.65 -4.94
C ILE A 8 14.08 1.97 -4.32
N LYS A 9 14.97 2.95 -4.24
CA LYS A 9 14.66 4.30 -3.75
C LYS A 9 13.52 4.93 -4.55
N TRP A 10 13.61 4.92 -5.88
CA TRP A 10 12.59 5.52 -6.74
C TRP A 10 11.28 4.72 -6.73
N ILE A 11 11.36 3.39 -6.64
CA ILE A 11 10.18 2.54 -6.49
C ILE A 11 9.46 2.86 -5.18
N MET A 12 10.19 3.01 -4.07
CA MET A 12 9.64 3.39 -2.77
C MET A 12 9.00 4.79 -2.80
N VAL A 13 9.66 5.78 -3.41
CA VAL A 13 9.09 7.14 -3.54
C VAL A 13 7.82 7.13 -4.38
N GLY A 14 7.86 6.55 -5.58
CA GLY A 14 6.71 6.52 -6.48
C GLY A 14 5.52 5.78 -5.88
N SER A 15 5.75 4.57 -5.35
CA SER A 15 4.71 3.80 -4.68
C SER A 15 4.21 4.45 -3.40
N GLY A 16 5.08 5.10 -2.64
CA GLY A 16 4.74 5.84 -1.43
C GLY A 16 3.80 7.01 -1.73
N ILE A 17 4.12 7.83 -2.74
CA ILE A 17 3.27 8.96 -3.17
C ILE A 17 1.90 8.47 -3.63
N ILE A 18 1.85 7.41 -4.46
CA ILE A 18 0.58 6.84 -4.90
C ILE A 18 -0.21 6.31 -3.70
N THR A 19 0.43 5.63 -2.76
CA THR A 19 -0.23 5.09 -1.55
C THR A 19 -0.72 6.23 -0.63
N CYS A 20 0.00 7.36 -0.54
CA CYS A 20 -0.42 8.55 0.18
C CYS A 20 -1.74 9.15 -0.33
N SER A 21 -2.14 8.88 -1.59
CA SER A 21 -3.43 9.34 -2.11
C SER A 21 -4.63 8.85 -1.29
N MET A 22 -4.47 7.77 -0.52
CA MET A 22 -5.49 7.26 0.42
C MET A 22 -5.81 8.21 1.57
N ILE A 23 -5.06 9.30 1.74
CA ILE A 23 -5.47 10.42 2.58
C ILE A 23 -6.83 10.99 2.15
N LEU A 24 -7.20 10.83 0.87
CA LEU A 24 -8.52 11.19 0.38
C LEU A 24 -9.63 10.39 1.08
N SER A 25 -9.43 9.11 1.37
CA SER A 25 -10.37 8.29 2.14
C SER A 25 -10.46 8.74 3.61
N ALA A 26 -9.38 9.33 4.14
CA ALA A 26 -9.36 9.95 5.47
C ALA A 26 -10.15 11.26 5.55
N LEU A 27 -10.12 12.05 4.47
CA LEU A 27 -10.78 13.36 4.41
C LEU A 27 -12.23 13.25 3.92
N HIS A 28 -12.49 12.37 2.94
CA HIS A 28 -13.77 12.19 2.28
C HIS A 28 -14.08 10.69 2.07
N PRO A 29 -14.58 9.99 3.11
CA PRO A 29 -14.70 8.52 3.13
C PRO A 29 -15.53 7.95 1.98
N THR A 30 -16.67 8.58 1.65
CA THR A 30 -17.52 8.17 0.54
C THR A 30 -16.78 8.19 -0.80
N LEU A 31 -16.02 9.25 -1.06
CA LEU A 31 -15.27 9.42 -2.32
C LEU A 31 -14.12 8.42 -2.39
N GLY A 32 -13.41 8.22 -1.28
CA GLY A 32 -12.36 7.22 -1.17
C GLY A 32 -12.86 5.81 -1.53
N LEU A 33 -13.97 5.38 -0.91
CA LEU A 33 -14.56 4.07 -1.21
C LEU A 33 -15.07 3.98 -2.65
N MET A 34 -15.72 5.02 -3.18
CA MET A 34 -16.20 5.02 -4.57
C MET A 34 -15.04 4.92 -5.59
N LEU A 35 -13.90 5.54 -5.31
CA LEU A 35 -12.73 5.46 -6.19
C LEU A 35 -12.06 4.08 -6.12
N THR A 36 -11.98 3.48 -4.92
CA THR A 36 -11.30 2.20 -4.71
C THR A 36 -12.18 0.99 -5.08
N PHE A 37 -13.44 0.98 -4.64
CA PHE A 37 -14.33 -0.18 -4.71
C PHE A 37 -15.56 0.06 -5.60
N GLY A 38 -15.89 1.31 -5.92
CA GLY A 38 -17.05 1.63 -6.77
C GLY A 38 -18.37 1.59 -6.00
N ASP A 39 -18.28 1.48 -4.68
CA ASP A 39 -19.40 1.39 -3.75
C ASP A 39 -19.06 2.18 -2.47
N THR A 40 -20.03 2.35 -1.58
CA THR A 40 -19.85 3.11 -0.35
C THR A 40 -20.54 2.47 0.85
N LEU A 41 -20.13 2.90 2.04
CA LEU A 41 -20.73 2.50 3.31
C LEU A 41 -21.44 3.71 3.92
N ASN A 42 -22.58 3.48 4.55
CA ASN A 42 -23.39 4.52 5.18
C ASN A 42 -23.32 4.46 6.71
N GLY A 43 -23.47 5.61 7.36
CA GLY A 43 -23.53 5.76 8.81
C GLY A 43 -22.24 6.25 9.46
N ASP A 44 -22.36 6.80 10.67
CA ASP A 44 -21.27 7.50 11.36
C ASP A 44 -20.10 6.57 11.74
N LEU A 45 -20.40 5.35 12.18
CA LEU A 45 -19.38 4.36 12.50
C LEU A 45 -18.57 3.97 11.25
N ALA A 46 -19.25 3.75 10.12
CA ALA A 46 -18.58 3.43 8.86
C ALA A 46 -17.66 4.57 8.42
N ASN A 47 -18.12 5.81 8.54
CA ASN A 47 -17.30 6.99 8.25
C ASN A 47 -16.02 7.02 9.11
N ILE A 48 -16.12 6.79 10.42
CA ILE A 48 -14.94 6.79 11.30
C ILE A 48 -13.96 5.65 10.94
N ILE A 49 -14.47 4.46 10.60
CA ILE A 49 -13.64 3.31 10.22
C ILE A 49 -12.89 3.59 8.92
N VAL A 50 -13.59 4.05 7.88
CA VAL A 50 -12.99 4.35 6.56
C VAL A 50 -11.94 5.45 6.69
N ARG A 51 -12.22 6.46 7.51
CA ARG A 51 -11.27 7.56 7.73
C ARG A 51 -9.97 7.08 8.39
N ASN A 52 -10.09 6.26 9.44
CA ASN A 52 -8.93 5.66 10.11
C ASN A 52 -8.14 4.75 9.17
N TRP A 53 -8.84 3.90 8.43
CA TRP A 53 -8.23 3.00 7.45
C TRP A 53 -7.44 3.78 6.37
N GLY A 54 -8.05 4.81 5.79
CA GLY A 54 -7.38 5.69 4.82
C GLY A 54 -6.14 6.38 5.39
N ALA A 55 -6.23 6.88 6.63
CA ALA A 55 -5.11 7.53 7.31
C ALA A 55 -3.93 6.57 7.54
N LEU A 56 -4.20 5.33 7.99
CA LEU A 56 -3.16 4.32 8.21
C LEU A 56 -2.47 3.90 6.90
N ILE A 57 -3.22 3.79 5.80
CA ILE A 57 -2.62 3.52 4.48
C ILE A 57 -1.77 4.72 4.04
N ALA A 58 -2.26 5.94 4.19
CA ALA A 58 -1.50 7.14 3.85
C ALA A 58 -0.19 7.25 4.66
N LEU A 59 -0.23 6.91 5.96
CA LEU A 59 0.97 6.83 6.80
C LEU A 59 1.96 5.78 6.30
N THR A 60 1.48 4.62 5.86
CA THR A 60 2.33 3.59 5.24
C THR A 60 2.97 4.11 3.95
N GLY A 61 2.23 4.88 3.13
CA GLY A 61 2.78 5.60 1.99
C GLY A 61 3.87 6.60 2.38
N GLY A 62 3.64 7.39 3.43
CA GLY A 62 4.62 8.33 3.97
C GLY A 62 5.88 7.63 4.48
N MET A 63 5.72 6.47 5.14
CA MET A 63 6.83 5.63 5.54
C MET A 63 7.64 5.14 4.34
N LEU A 64 7.01 4.72 3.24
CA LEU A 64 7.72 4.33 2.01
C LEU A 64 8.57 5.49 1.46
N VAL A 65 8.01 6.70 1.38
CA VAL A 65 8.77 7.88 0.96
C VAL A 65 9.94 8.12 1.90
N TYR A 66 9.72 8.09 3.22
CA TYR A 66 10.76 8.28 4.21
C TYR A 66 11.88 7.22 4.14
N GLY A 67 11.52 5.93 4.05
CA GLY A 67 12.45 4.81 3.97
C GLY A 67 13.26 4.77 2.67
N ALA A 68 12.79 5.47 1.64
CA ALA A 68 13.57 5.66 0.42
C ALA A 68 14.86 6.47 0.69
N TYR A 69 14.79 7.46 1.58
CA TYR A 69 15.91 8.35 1.94
C TYR A 69 16.62 7.95 3.24
N ASN A 70 16.01 7.14 4.10
CA ASN A 70 16.61 6.65 5.34
C ASN A 70 16.94 5.15 5.27
N GLU A 71 18.19 4.83 4.90
CA GLU A 71 18.65 3.45 4.70
C GLU A 71 18.57 2.56 5.96
N PRO A 72 18.99 3.02 7.15
CA PRO A 72 18.82 2.25 8.39
C PRO A 72 17.41 1.71 8.62
N ASN A 73 16.38 2.50 8.29
CA ASN A 73 14.98 2.15 8.53
C ASN A 73 14.29 1.48 7.33
N ARG A 74 14.96 1.43 6.17
CA ARG A 74 14.38 0.95 4.90
C ARG A 74 13.80 -0.45 5.03
N ASN A 75 14.53 -1.38 5.65
CA ASN A 75 14.11 -2.78 5.72
C ASN A 75 12.84 -2.96 6.54
N LEU A 76 12.77 -2.32 7.70
CA LEU A 76 11.57 -2.35 8.54
C LEU A 76 10.36 -1.78 7.79
N ILE A 77 10.56 -0.66 7.09
CA ILE A 77 9.51 -0.01 6.30
C ILE A 77 9.02 -0.91 5.16
N LEU A 78 9.93 -1.56 4.45
CA LEU A 78 9.57 -2.50 3.39
C LEU A 78 8.81 -3.72 3.94
N ILE A 79 9.20 -4.24 5.12
CA ILE A 79 8.47 -5.34 5.78
C ILE A 79 7.05 -4.90 6.14
N VAL A 80 6.90 -3.78 6.86
CA VAL A 80 5.59 -3.25 7.27
C VAL A 80 4.71 -2.97 6.06
N SER A 81 5.26 -2.36 5.02
CA SER A 81 4.54 -2.05 3.78
C SER A 81 4.12 -3.32 3.04
N SER A 82 5.00 -4.32 2.94
CA SER A 82 4.66 -5.61 2.33
C SER A 82 3.55 -6.32 3.08
N ILE A 83 3.58 -6.35 4.41
CA ILE A 83 2.52 -6.96 5.23
C ILE A 83 1.20 -6.23 4.99
N SER A 84 1.18 -4.91 5.12
CA SER A 84 -0.03 -4.10 4.92
C SER A 84 -0.64 -4.31 3.53
N LYS A 85 0.18 -4.28 2.47
CA LYS A 85 -0.27 -4.49 1.09
C LYS A 85 -0.75 -5.92 0.85
N SER A 86 -0.05 -6.91 1.40
CA SER A 86 -0.46 -8.32 1.32
C SER A 86 -1.81 -8.54 2.00
N THR A 87 -2.03 -7.94 3.18
CA THR A 87 -3.33 -7.99 3.86
C THR A 87 -4.42 -7.38 3.01
N PHE A 88 -4.20 -6.20 2.40
CA PHE A 88 -5.18 -5.58 1.50
C PHE A 88 -5.51 -6.48 0.31
N VAL A 89 -4.48 -7.03 -0.36
CA VAL A 89 -4.63 -7.92 -1.52
C VAL A 89 -5.40 -9.19 -1.14
N LEU A 90 -4.95 -9.90 -0.09
CA LEU A 90 -5.55 -11.15 0.33
C LEU A 90 -7.01 -10.98 0.78
N LEU A 91 -7.32 -9.95 1.57
CA LEU A 91 -8.69 -9.70 1.99
C LEU A 91 -9.62 -9.42 0.82
N ASN A 92 -9.15 -8.70 -0.20
CA ASN A 92 -9.94 -8.44 -1.41
C ASN A 92 -10.14 -9.70 -2.26
N LEU A 93 -9.14 -10.57 -2.37
CA LEU A 93 -9.27 -11.82 -3.09
C LEU A 93 -10.23 -12.81 -2.39
N ILE A 94 -10.25 -12.81 -1.05
CA ILE A 94 -11.06 -13.73 -0.25
C ILE A 94 -12.49 -13.20 0.00
N TYR A 95 -12.67 -11.90 0.19
CA TYR A 95 -13.96 -11.32 0.60
C TYR A 95 -14.47 -10.22 -0.34
N GLY A 96 -13.65 -9.75 -1.28
CA GLY A 96 -13.93 -8.57 -2.10
C GLY A 96 -14.30 -8.90 -3.55
N GLN A 97 -14.76 -10.12 -3.86
CA GLN A 97 -14.94 -10.56 -5.25
C GLN A 97 -15.83 -9.61 -6.07
N SER A 98 -16.88 -9.07 -5.46
CA SER A 98 -17.80 -8.10 -6.10
C SER A 98 -17.12 -6.79 -6.49
N TYR A 99 -15.99 -6.44 -5.87
CA TYR A 99 -15.30 -5.16 -6.07
C TYR A 99 -14.05 -5.27 -6.94
N ILE A 100 -13.63 -6.48 -7.32
CA ILE A 100 -12.38 -6.74 -8.08
C ILE A 100 -12.34 -5.93 -9.40
N MET A 101 -13.48 -5.72 -10.05
CA MET A 101 -13.53 -4.95 -11.29
C MET A 101 -13.04 -3.50 -11.09
N LYS A 102 -13.36 -2.89 -9.94
CA LYS A 102 -12.94 -1.52 -9.61
C LYS A 102 -11.59 -1.49 -8.90
N SER A 103 -11.38 -2.37 -7.92
CA SER A 103 -10.16 -2.38 -7.11
C SER A 103 -8.98 -3.08 -7.80
N GLY A 104 -9.22 -3.79 -8.91
CA GLY A 104 -8.24 -4.66 -9.57
C GLY A 104 -6.93 -3.98 -9.95
N ILE A 105 -6.97 -2.71 -10.37
CA ILE A 105 -5.75 -1.94 -10.68
C ILE A 105 -4.90 -1.76 -9.41
N ALA A 106 -5.53 -1.41 -8.29
CA ALA A 106 -4.83 -1.26 -7.01
C ALA A 106 -4.29 -2.61 -6.52
N LEU A 107 -5.06 -3.70 -6.67
CA LEU A 107 -4.63 -5.05 -6.30
C LEU A 107 -3.42 -5.52 -7.11
N LEU A 108 -3.44 -5.30 -8.43
CA LEU A 108 -2.33 -5.66 -9.30
C LEU A 108 -1.07 -4.85 -8.94
N PHE A 109 -1.23 -3.54 -8.77
CA PHE A 109 -0.14 -2.64 -8.37
C PHE A 109 0.49 -3.08 -7.04
N ASP A 110 -0.33 -3.31 -6.01
CA ASP A 110 0.15 -3.72 -4.70
C ASP A 110 0.79 -5.12 -4.72
N SER A 111 0.26 -6.05 -5.52
CA SER A 111 0.86 -7.37 -5.70
C SER A 111 2.26 -7.28 -6.31
N ILE A 112 2.45 -6.45 -7.34
CA ILE A 112 3.76 -6.21 -7.96
C ILE A 112 4.73 -5.62 -6.94
N LEU A 113 4.29 -4.62 -6.16
CA LEU A 113 5.13 -4.00 -5.14
C LEU A 113 5.53 -4.97 -4.03
N VAL A 114 4.61 -5.81 -3.55
CA VAL A 114 4.92 -6.85 -2.56
C VAL A 114 6.00 -7.78 -3.09
N ILE A 115 5.88 -8.25 -4.33
CA ILE A 115 6.89 -9.12 -4.95
C ILE A 115 8.25 -8.41 -5.02
N ILE A 116 8.29 -7.15 -5.45
CA ILE A 116 9.53 -6.35 -5.54
C ILE A 116 10.17 -6.17 -4.16
N PHE A 117 9.38 -5.77 -3.15
CA PHE A 117 9.86 -5.49 -1.80
C PHE A 117 10.36 -6.75 -1.10
N VAL A 118 9.63 -7.86 -1.20
CA VAL A 118 10.06 -9.15 -0.66
C VAL A 118 11.32 -9.65 -1.36
N SER A 119 11.39 -9.55 -2.69
CA SER A 119 12.59 -9.93 -3.45
C SER A 119 13.82 -9.12 -3.04
N TYR A 120 13.66 -7.81 -2.80
CA TYR A 120 14.72 -6.94 -2.29
C TYR A 120 15.20 -7.40 -0.91
N LEU A 121 14.28 -7.62 0.03
CA LEU A 121 14.58 -8.04 1.40
C LEU A 121 15.30 -9.38 1.45
N LEU A 122 14.83 -10.38 0.70
CA LEU A 122 15.46 -11.70 0.62
C LEU A 122 16.88 -11.63 0.03
N SER A 123 17.06 -10.84 -1.03
CA SER A 123 18.38 -10.67 -1.65
C SER A 123 19.39 -9.95 -0.75
N GLN A 124 18.95 -9.08 0.14
CA GLN A 124 19.87 -8.38 1.06
C GLN A 124 20.31 -9.30 2.21
N ASN A 125 19.39 -10.11 2.73
CA ASN A 125 19.72 -11.10 3.77
C ASN A 125 20.70 -12.17 3.25
N SER A 126 20.61 -12.55 1.97
CA SER A 126 21.56 -13.49 1.35
C SER A 126 22.98 -12.95 1.17
N LYS A 127 23.21 -11.63 1.34
CA LYS A 127 24.52 -10.98 1.21
C LYS A 127 25.18 -10.67 2.56
N LYS A 128 24.49 -10.91 3.67
CA LYS A 128 25.07 -10.89 5.02
C LYS A 128 25.62 -12.27 5.35
#